data_AF-N9Q281-F1
#
_entry.id   AF-N9Q281-F1
#
_cell.length_a   1.000
_cell.length_b   1.000
_cell.length_c   1.000
_cell.angle_alpha   90.00
_cell.angle_beta   90.00
_cell.angle_gamma   90.00
#
_symmetry.space_group_name_H-M   'P 1'
#
loop_
_entity.id
_entity.type
_entity.pdbx_description
1 polymer ?
#
loop_
_entity_poly.entity_id
_entity_poly.type
_entity_poly.pdbx_seq_one_letter_code
_entity_poly.pdbx_strand_id
1 'polypeptide(L)'
;MKHLKYFSAIPLLVLLTACNTTEAPAPDYQGNWKNTVENPKLENILVISKNGENYLITNTIKDKETGKTEKKNPMPAAVNENGMLQLNAGAGMVDFAIDEKTGNLVGSGSIYKKAK
;
A
#
# COMPACT_ATOMS: atom_id res chain seq x y z
N MET A 1 -19.42 -20.23 -69.55
CA MET A 1 -19.22 -18.77 -69.41
C MET A 1 -18.55 -18.52 -68.06
N LYS A 2 -17.55 -17.63 -68.05
CA LYS A 2 -16.69 -17.26 -66.93
C LYS A 2 -17.39 -16.24 -66.03
N HIS A 3 -17.34 -16.41 -64.70
CA HIS A 3 -17.35 -15.28 -63.76
C HIS A 3 -16.36 -15.55 -62.62
N LEU A 4 -15.19 -14.93 -62.78
CA LEU A 4 -14.24 -14.65 -61.71
C LEU A 4 -14.73 -13.40 -60.97
N LYS A 5 -14.63 -13.38 -59.63
CA LYS A 5 -14.15 -12.22 -58.84
C LYS A 5 -14.11 -12.55 -57.34
N TYR A 6 -12.88 -12.70 -56.86
CA TYR A 6 -12.47 -12.55 -55.46
C TYR A 6 -12.95 -11.22 -54.88
N PHE A 7 -13.24 -11.12 -53.57
CA PHE A 7 -12.80 -9.99 -52.74
C PHE A 7 -12.88 -10.32 -51.25
N SER A 8 -11.72 -10.24 -50.59
CA SER A 8 -11.45 -9.76 -49.22
C SER A 8 -12.33 -10.30 -48.08
N ALA A 9 -11.85 -11.20 -47.23
CA ALA A 9 -11.03 -10.91 -46.04
C ALA A 9 -11.58 -9.77 -45.18
N ILE A 10 -12.11 -10.12 -43.99
CA ILE A 10 -11.78 -9.59 -42.66
C ILE A 10 -12.38 -10.57 -41.64
N PRO A 11 -11.60 -11.36 -40.89
CA PRO A 11 -12.07 -11.90 -39.63
C PRO A 11 -12.11 -10.72 -38.64
N LEU A 12 -13.31 -10.33 -38.20
CA LEU A 12 -13.46 -9.34 -37.13
C LEU A 12 -13.16 -10.02 -35.79
N LEU A 13 -11.91 -10.41 -35.57
CA LEU A 13 -11.36 -10.70 -34.26
C LEU A 13 -11.03 -9.36 -33.62
N VAL A 14 -12.05 -8.69 -33.08
CA VAL A 14 -11.83 -7.66 -32.07
C VAL A 14 -11.41 -8.39 -30.81
N LEU A 15 -10.12 -8.71 -30.73
CA LEU A 15 -9.47 -8.99 -29.47
C LEU A 15 -9.53 -7.70 -28.65
N LEU A 16 -10.59 -7.56 -27.85
CA LEU A 16 -10.61 -6.70 -26.68
C LEU A 16 -9.63 -7.28 -25.65
N THR A 17 -8.36 -7.40 -26.00
CA THR A 17 -7.29 -7.24 -25.02
C THR A 17 -7.10 -5.73 -24.89
N ALA A 18 -8.11 -5.07 -24.34
CA ALA A 18 -7.86 -3.79 -23.70
C ALA A 18 -6.76 -4.10 -22.69
N CYS A 19 -5.60 -3.50 -22.92
CA CYS A 19 -4.52 -3.47 -21.97
C CYS A 19 -5.12 -3.00 -20.65
N ASN A 20 -5.40 -3.94 -19.75
CA ASN A 20 -5.19 -3.65 -18.35
C ASN A 20 -3.72 -3.25 -18.32
N THR A 21 -3.45 -1.95 -18.33
CA THR A 21 -2.17 -1.42 -17.89
C THR A 21 -1.98 -2.07 -16.54
N THR A 22 -1.15 -3.12 -16.52
CA THR A 22 -0.80 -3.89 -15.34
C THR A 22 0.03 -2.99 -14.46
N GLU A 23 -0.60 -1.97 -13.89
CA GLU A 23 -0.16 -1.43 -12.62
C GLU A 23 -0.28 -2.60 -11.68
N ALA A 24 0.87 -3.06 -11.18
CA ALA A 24 0.88 -4.14 -10.20
C ALA A 24 -0.11 -3.77 -9.08
N PRO A 25 -0.96 -4.71 -8.64
CA PRO A 25 -1.87 -4.42 -7.54
C PRO A 25 -1.05 -3.86 -6.38
N ALA A 26 -1.51 -2.75 -5.81
CA ALA A 26 -0.80 -2.09 -4.73
C ALA A 26 -0.45 -3.09 -3.63
N PRO A 27 0.74 -2.98 -3.03
CA PRO A 27 1.20 -3.96 -2.06
C PRO A 27 0.26 -4.00 -0.86
N ASP A 28 0.13 -5.16 -0.23
CA ASP A 28 -0.68 -5.26 0.99
C ASP A 28 0.06 -4.64 2.17
N TYR A 29 -0.46 -3.51 2.64
CA TYR A 29 0.10 -2.75 3.76
C TYR A 29 -0.27 -3.32 5.13
N GLN A 30 -1.18 -4.31 5.20
CA GLN A 30 -1.62 -4.88 6.48
C GLN A 30 -0.45 -5.45 7.30
N GLY A 31 -0.43 -5.10 8.58
CA GLY A 31 0.50 -5.67 9.55
C GLY A 31 0.91 -4.71 10.67
N ASN A 32 1.75 -5.23 11.55
CA ASN A 32 2.42 -4.44 12.58
C ASN A 32 3.80 -4.05 12.04
N TRP A 33 4.11 -2.76 12.05
CA TRP A 33 5.33 -2.20 11.48
C TRP A 33 6.11 -1.46 12.57
N LYS A 34 7.21 -2.04 13.01
CA LYS A 34 8.04 -1.51 14.09
C LYS A 34 9.08 -0.54 13.54
N ASN A 35 9.14 0.66 14.11
CA ASN A 35 10.12 1.68 13.70
C ASN A 35 11.54 1.15 13.88
N THR A 36 12.40 1.35 12.87
CA THR A 36 13.80 0.89 12.90
C THR A 36 14.71 1.80 13.70
N VAL A 37 14.30 3.05 13.95
CA VAL A 37 15.03 3.96 14.83
C VAL A 37 14.85 3.47 16.26
N GLU A 38 15.91 2.87 16.80
CA GLU A 38 15.89 2.35 18.16
C GLU A 38 15.87 3.50 19.18
N ASN A 39 14.81 3.56 19.98
CA ASN A 39 14.77 4.38 21.18
C ASN A 39 14.96 3.47 22.41
N PRO A 40 15.86 3.79 23.36
CA PRO A 40 16.13 2.93 24.52
C PRO A 40 14.93 2.78 25.46
N LYS A 41 14.02 3.75 25.47
CA LYS A 41 12.87 3.79 26.38
C LYS A 41 11.55 3.46 25.69
N LEU A 42 11.42 3.82 24.42
CA LEU A 42 10.17 3.69 23.68
C LEU A 42 10.30 2.70 22.52
N GLU A 43 9.24 1.95 22.29
CA GLU A 43 9.04 1.15 21.09
C GLU A 43 7.85 1.73 20.33
N ASN A 44 8.07 2.06 19.05
CA ASN A 44 7.04 2.60 18.19
C ASN A 44 6.62 1.56 17.15
N ILE A 45 5.30 1.32 17.06
CA ILE A 45 4.69 0.35 16.15
C ILE A 45 3.53 1.02 15.44
N LEU A 46 3.56 1.05 14.11
CA LEU A 46 2.39 1.36 13.29
C LEU A 46 1.60 0.06 13.06
N VAL A 47 0.36 0.04 13.52
CA VAL A 47 -0.58 -1.06 13.26
C VAL A 47 -1.45 -0.64 12.09
N ILE A 48 -1.31 -1.33 10.96
CA ILE A 48 -2.09 -1.10 9.75
C ILE A 48 -3.07 -2.26 9.61
N SER A 49 -4.37 -1.98 9.75
CA SER A 49 -5.44 -2.95 9.58
C SER A 49 -6.28 -2.64 8.33
N LYS A 50 -6.79 -3.69 7.70
CA LYS A 50 -7.63 -3.58 6.51
C LYS A 50 -9.08 -3.35 6.93
N ASN A 51 -9.76 -2.43 6.25
CA ASN A 51 -11.16 -2.09 6.44
C ASN A 51 -11.85 -2.00 5.07
N GLY A 52 -12.28 -3.14 4.54
CA GLY A 52 -12.73 -3.27 3.16
C GLY A 52 -11.58 -3.04 2.17
N GLU A 53 -11.73 -2.07 1.28
CA GLU A 53 -10.70 -1.63 0.32
C GLU A 53 -9.72 -0.61 0.93
N ASN A 54 -10.08 -0.02 2.08
CA ASN A 54 -9.28 0.98 2.78
C ASN A 54 -8.50 0.37 3.95
N TYR A 55 -7.74 1.22 4.64
CA TYR A 55 -6.95 0.85 5.81
C TYR A 55 -7.25 1.78 6.99
N LEU A 56 -6.94 1.29 8.19
CA LEU A 56 -6.84 2.08 9.41
C LEU A 56 -5.41 1.97 9.94
N ILE A 57 -4.77 3.11 10.16
CA ILE A 57 -3.44 3.19 10.72
C ILE A 57 -3.54 3.65 12.17
N THR A 58 -3.00 2.86 13.08
CA THR A 58 -2.96 3.17 14.50
C THR A 58 -1.51 3.26 14.96
N ASN A 59 -1.10 4.44 15.42
CA ASN A 59 0.21 4.61 16.02
C ASN A 59 0.21 4.11 17.46
N THR A 60 1.08 3.16 17.77
CA THR A 60 1.25 2.57 19.11
C THR A 60 2.64 2.90 19.66
N ILE A 61 2.69 3.44 20.87
CA ILE A 61 3.92 3.73 21.59
C ILE A 61 3.93 2.88 22.86
N LYS A 62 4.92 2.02 23.00
CA LYS A 62 5.13 1.20 24.19
C LYS A 62 6.33 1.70 24.96
N ASP A 63 6.13 1.94 26.24
CA ASP A 63 7.20 2.18 27.18
C ASP A 63 7.85 0.84 27.56
N LYS A 64 9.17 0.73 27.34
CA LYS A 64 9.92 -0.53 27.53
C LYS A 64 10.19 -0.84 29.00
N GLU A 65 10.21 0.16 29.87
CA GLU A 65 10.50 0.01 31.30
C GLU A 65 9.25 -0.44 32.06
N THR A 66 8.13 0.24 31.82
CA THR A 66 6.85 0.01 32.51
C THR A 66 5.95 -0.98 31.77
N GLY A 67 6.23 -1.27 30.50
CA GLY A 67 5.38 -2.08 29.62
C GLY A 67 4.08 -1.39 29.18
N LYS A 68 3.82 -0.16 29.64
CA LYS A 68 2.60 0.58 29.30
C LYS A 68 2.55 0.88 27.81
N THR A 69 1.37 0.73 27.23
CA THR A 69 1.14 0.95 25.81
C THR A 69 0.12 2.06 25.62
N GLU A 70 0.51 3.11 24.90
CA GLU A 70 -0.38 4.17 24.43
C GLU A 70 -0.73 3.89 22.96
N LYS A 71 -2.03 3.92 22.64
CA LYS A 71 -2.53 3.80 21.27
C LYS A 71 -3.18 5.12 20.89
N LYS A 72 -2.75 5.70 19.78
CA LYS A 72 -3.42 6.86 19.18
C LYS A 72 -4.73 6.44 18.52
N ASN A 73 -5.60 7.40 18.24
CA ASN A 73 -6.84 7.13 17.52
C ASN A 73 -6.52 6.58 16.11
N PRO A 74 -7.23 5.54 15.65
CA PRO A 74 -7.08 5.04 14.29
C PRO A 74 -7.35 6.13 13.25
N MET A 75 -6.50 6.21 12.25
CA MET A 75 -6.60 7.18 11.17
C MET A 75 -6.95 6.45 9.86
N PRO A 76 -7.97 6.92 9.11
CA PRO A 76 -8.29 6.33 7.82
C PRO A 76 -7.16 6.57 6.82
N ALA A 77 -6.85 5.55 6.04
CA ALA A 77 -5.85 5.59 4.98
C ALA A 77 -6.37 4.85 3.75
N ALA A 78 -5.95 5.30 2.57
CA ALA A 78 -6.31 4.69 1.30
C ALA A 78 -5.08 4.61 0.39
N VAL A 79 -5.10 3.67 -0.55
CA VAL A 79 -4.06 3.60 -1.58
C VAL A 79 -4.35 4.67 -2.62
N ASN A 80 -3.37 5.52 -2.92
CA ASN A 80 -3.50 6.55 -3.96
C ASN A 80 -3.21 5.99 -5.36
N GLU A 81 -3.36 6.83 -6.39
CA GLU A 81 -3.11 6.47 -7.80
C GLU A 81 -1.68 5.96 -8.08
N ASN A 82 -0.72 6.26 -7.20
CA ASN A 82 0.67 5.79 -7.33
C ASN A 82 0.94 4.50 -6.54
N GLY A 83 -0.09 3.85 -6.00
CA GLY A 83 0.03 2.63 -5.21
C GLY A 83 0.57 2.85 -3.78
N MET A 84 0.70 4.09 -3.33
CA MET A 84 1.18 4.43 -1.98
C MET A 84 0.02 4.52 -0.99
N LEU A 85 0.24 4.03 0.23
CA LEU A 85 -0.72 4.18 1.32
C LEU A 85 -0.69 5.61 1.86
N GLN A 86 -1.76 6.35 1.64
CA GLN A 86 -1.86 7.76 2.00
C GLN A 86 -2.85 7.97 3.14
N LEU A 87 -2.51 8.84 4.10
CA LEU A 87 -3.44 9.35 5.11
C LEU A 87 -3.25 10.85 5.36
N ASN A 88 -4.29 11.48 5.92
CA ASN A 88 -4.22 12.84 6.41
C ASN A 88 -3.85 12.84 7.90
N ALA A 89 -2.63 13.23 8.24
CA ALA A 89 -2.11 13.28 9.61
C ALA A 89 -2.52 14.53 10.40
N GLY A 90 -3.50 15.32 9.93
CA GLY A 90 -3.93 16.59 10.50
C GLY A 90 -3.01 17.77 10.13
N ALA A 91 -1.69 17.54 10.10
CA ALA A 91 -0.69 18.52 9.64
C ALA A 91 -0.49 18.50 8.11
N GLY A 92 -1.03 17.51 7.42
CA GLY A 92 -0.88 17.33 5.98
C GLY A 92 -1.06 15.87 5.56
N MET A 93 -0.96 15.63 4.25
CA MET A 93 -0.96 14.28 3.69
C MET A 93 0.39 13.62 3.94
N VAL A 94 0.36 12.34 4.30
CA VAL A 94 1.54 11.50 4.51
C VAL A 94 1.38 10.25 3.68
N ASP A 95 2.40 9.95 2.88
CA ASP A 95 2.47 8.74 2.07
C ASP A 95 3.41 7.71 2.70
N PHE A 96 3.01 6.45 2.58
CA PHE A 96 3.79 5.28 2.94
C PHE A 96 3.93 4.36 1.73
N ALA A 97 5.13 3.83 1.52
CA ALA A 97 5.43 2.84 0.49
C ALA A 97 6.14 1.64 1.11
N ILE A 98 6.01 0.47 0.50
CA ILE A 98 6.86 -0.69 0.84
C ILE A 98 8.06 -0.68 -0.09
N ASP A 99 9.26 -0.56 0.47
CA ASP A 99 10.51 -0.67 -0.27
C ASP A 99 10.65 -2.10 -0.81
N GLU A 100 10.68 -2.25 -2.14
CA GLU A 100 10.66 -3.55 -2.81
C GLU A 100 11.90 -4.41 -2.50
N LYS A 101 13.05 -3.79 -2.19
CA LYS A 101 14.31 -4.50 -1.94
C LYS A 101 14.35 -5.08 -0.53
N THR A 102 13.81 -4.35 0.44
CA THR A 102 13.93 -4.65 1.86
C THR A 102 12.65 -5.16 2.49
N GLY A 103 11.50 -4.94 1.84
CA GLY A 103 10.17 -5.22 2.37
C GLY A 103 9.77 -4.31 3.54
N ASN A 104 10.51 -3.22 3.78
CA ASN A 104 10.22 -2.28 4.85
C ASN A 104 9.18 -1.26 4.42
N LEU A 105 8.34 -0.84 5.36
CA LEU A 105 7.46 0.30 5.17
C LEU A 105 8.25 1.59 5.39
N VAL A 106 8.18 2.52 4.44
CA VAL A 106 8.89 3.81 4.46
C VAL A 106 7.85 4.92 4.36
N GLY A 107 7.91 5.90 5.25
CA GLY A 107 6.99 7.04 5.27
C GLY A 107 7.11 7.84 6.55
N SER A 108 6.55 9.06 6.57
CA SER A 108 6.63 9.98 7.73
C SER A 108 8.06 10.25 8.21
N GLY A 109 9.06 10.21 7.31
CA GLY A 109 10.48 10.37 7.65
C GLY A 109 11.08 9.22 8.45
N SER A 110 10.41 8.06 8.52
CA SER A 110 10.85 6.87 9.24
C SER A 110 10.84 5.62 8.35
N ILE A 111 11.56 4.59 8.79
CA ILE A 111 11.55 3.26 8.21
C ILE A 111 11.00 2.31 9.27
N TYR A 112 10.15 1.37 8.85
CA TYR A 112 9.52 0.41 9.73
C TYR A 112 9.70 -1.01 9.18
N LYS A 113 10.13 -1.92 10.05
CA LYS A 113 10.22 -3.35 9.75
C LYS A 113 8.91 -4.04 10.10
N LYS A 114 8.45 -4.94 9.24
CA LYS A 114 7.29 -5.78 9.55
C LYS A 114 7.62 -6.65 10.77
N ALA A 115 6.83 -6.51 11.83
CA ALA A 115 6.91 -7.37 13.00
C ALA A 115 6.31 -8.74 12.64
N LYS A 116 6.91 -9.81 13.18
CA LYS A 116 6.43 -11.18 13.02
C LYS A 116 5.15 -11.42 13.81
#